data_AF-H8ITU4-F1
#
_entry.id   AF-H8ITU4-F1
#
_cell.length_a   1.000
_cell.length_b   1.000
_cell.length_c   1.000
_cell.angle_alpha   90.00
_cell.angle_beta   90.00
_cell.angle_gamma   90.00
#
_symmetry.space_group_name_H-M   'P 1'
#
loop_
_entity.id
_entity.type
_entity.pdbx_description
1 polymer ?
#
loop_
_entity_poly.entity_id
_entity_poly.type
_entity_poly.pdbx_seq_one_letter_code
_entity_poly.pdbx_strand_id
1 'polypeptide(L)'
;MIDHDELDPDLEQRLNAAMQAGAQASGVRWQPFTDVQAREAKAYGEAMAAVSAMHIWGILNKDGEYDEFAAYDTSNLRNPDTGRLAPQGDMILQMLCAERYRQYLEDCDAEQERLIDPRHAPSYDETDPLTANRLYVLTYRYRYLVPLEIPYDWQAYLRETLARQTKCDVHLLHRCWDHQATPVVYTLVYKRGEILYAFKTCNECRDALSWISYGHPAYSGPVDKWIDEGNNREAPEL
;
A
#
# COMPACT_ATOMS: atom_id res chain seq x y z
N MET A 1 -21.92 0.08 30.99
CA MET A 1 -21.12 1.31 31.04
C MET A 1 -19.76 0.88 31.54
N ILE A 2 -18.80 0.75 30.63
CA ILE A 2 -17.41 0.50 30.98
C ILE A 2 -16.78 1.89 30.99
N ASP A 3 -16.38 2.36 32.17
CA ASP A 3 -15.65 3.61 32.33
C ASP A 3 -14.36 3.53 31.52
N HIS A 4 -14.23 4.43 30.56
CA HIS A 4 -12.96 4.78 29.96
C HIS A 4 -12.23 5.74 30.91
N ASP A 5 -10.90 5.57 31.02
CA ASP A 5 -9.92 6.53 31.55
C ASP A 5 -9.57 6.49 33.05
N GLU A 6 -9.10 5.33 33.55
CA GLU A 6 -8.00 5.37 34.53
C GLU A 6 -6.68 5.20 33.77
N LEU A 7 -6.13 6.32 33.29
CA LEU A 7 -4.72 6.41 32.89
C LEU A 7 -3.86 6.08 34.12
N ASP A 8 -3.13 4.96 34.08
CA ASP A 8 -2.19 4.53 35.13
C ASP A 8 -1.25 5.71 35.49
N PRO A 9 -1.39 6.31 36.69
CA PRO A 9 -0.69 7.54 37.06
C PRO A 9 0.83 7.35 37.15
N ASP A 10 1.30 6.10 37.21
CA ASP A 10 2.72 5.75 37.33
C ASP A 10 3.32 5.24 36.00
N LEU A 11 2.53 5.18 34.91
CA LEU A 11 2.98 4.66 33.62
C LEU A 11 4.17 5.44 33.05
N GLU A 12 4.09 6.77 33.06
CA GLU A 12 5.20 7.62 32.61
C GLU A 12 6.46 7.44 33.46
N GLN A 13 6.30 7.27 34.77
CA GLN A 13 7.41 7.11 35.69
C GLN A 13 8.12 5.76 35.46
N ARG A 14 7.35 4.70 35.21
CA ARG A 14 7.86 3.37 34.86
C ARG A 14 8.51 3.34 33.47
N LEU A 15 7.92 4.02 32.49
CA LEU A 15 8.48 4.13 31.14
C LEU A 15 9.83 4.85 31.16
N ASN A 16 9.92 5.96 31.90
CA ASN A 16 11.16 6.71 32.08
C ASN A 16 12.23 5.88 32.80
N ALA A 17 11.88 5.16 33.87
CA ALA A 17 12.80 4.27 34.57
C ALA A 17 13.32 3.13 33.67
N ALA A 18 12.44 2.54 32.85
CA ALA A 18 12.81 1.49 31.90
C ALA A 18 13.75 2.02 30.80
N MET A 19 13.45 3.20 30.23
CA MET A 19 14.32 3.82 29.22
C MET A 19 15.68 4.22 29.79
N GLN A 20 15.71 4.72 31.03
CA GLN A 20 16.96 5.08 31.71
C GLN A 20 17.83 3.85 31.98
N ALA A 21 17.23 2.72 32.41
CA ALA A 21 17.93 1.46 32.59
C ALA A 21 18.47 0.90 31.27
N GLY A 22 17.69 0.98 30.18
CA GLY A 22 18.11 0.56 28.85
C GLY A 22 19.29 1.39 28.31
N ALA A 23 19.25 2.71 28.50
CA ALA A 23 20.32 3.62 28.09
C ALA A 23 21.62 3.41 28.90
N GLN A 24 21.51 3.12 30.21
CA GLN A 24 22.67 2.72 31.02
C GLN A 24 23.29 1.41 30.54
N ALA A 25 22.47 0.43 30.16
CA ALA A 25 22.95 -0.85 29.65
C ALA A 25 23.63 -0.72 28.27
N SER A 26 23.21 0.23 27.44
CA SER A 26 23.79 0.48 26.12
C SER A 26 24.97 1.47 26.12
N GLY A 27 25.30 2.06 27.27
CA GLY A 27 26.36 3.08 27.37
C GLY A 27 25.99 4.43 26.73
N VAL A 28 24.73 4.61 26.33
CA VAL A 28 24.21 5.85 25.74
C VAL A 28 23.75 6.77 26.87
N ARG A 29 24.15 8.04 26.85
CA ARG A 29 23.72 9.02 27.86
C ARG A 29 22.23 9.29 27.71
N TRP A 30 21.43 8.82 28.67
CA TRP A 30 20.00 9.12 28.72
C TRP A 30 19.77 10.62 28.97
N GLN A 31 18.91 11.21 28.14
CA GLN A 31 18.35 12.54 28.32
C GLN A 31 16.84 12.43 28.07
N PRO A 32 15.99 13.00 28.93
CA PRO A 32 14.57 13.11 28.64
C PRO A 32 14.36 13.97 27.39
N PHE A 33 13.37 13.60 26.57
CA PHE A 33 13.01 14.41 25.41
C PHE A 33 12.66 15.84 25.85
N THR A 34 13.10 16.81 25.07
CA THR A 34 12.60 18.19 25.20
C THR A 34 11.12 18.25 24.80
N ASP A 35 10.38 19.26 25.24
CA ASP A 35 8.98 19.48 24.84
C ASP A 35 8.79 19.57 23.32
N VAL A 36 9.84 19.97 22.58
CA VAL A 36 9.85 20.01 21.12
C VAL A 36 9.94 18.59 20.57
N GLN A 37 10.94 17.82 21.01
CA GLN A 37 11.12 16.42 20.61
C GLN A 37 9.92 15.54 20.96
N ALA A 38 9.27 15.79 22.11
CA ALA A 38 8.10 15.05 22.53
C ALA A 38 6.89 15.35 21.62
N ARG A 39 6.70 16.61 21.22
CA ARG A 39 5.65 17.01 20.26
C ARG A 39 5.90 16.44 18.87
N GLU A 40 7.15 16.48 18.40
CA GLU A 40 7.56 15.91 17.12
C GLU A 40 7.36 14.39 17.08
N ALA A 41 7.80 13.68 18.12
CA ALA A 41 7.60 12.24 18.25
C ALA A 41 6.11 11.85 18.29
N LYS A 42 5.28 12.66 18.97
CA LYS A 42 3.82 12.47 18.98
C LYS A 42 3.21 12.69 17.60
N ALA A 43 3.56 13.79 16.93
CA ALA A 43 3.06 14.09 15.59
C ALA A 43 3.45 13.00 14.57
N TYR A 44 4.68 12.48 14.68
CA TYR A 44 5.14 11.34 13.91
C TYR A 44 4.36 10.06 14.19
N GLY A 45 4.12 9.74 15.46
CA GLY A 45 3.30 8.60 15.85
C GLY A 45 1.87 8.69 15.33
N GLU A 46 1.27 9.89 15.38
CA GLU A 46 -0.07 10.15 14.84
C GLU A 46 -0.12 10.03 13.32
N ALA A 47 0.87 10.58 12.59
CA ALA A 47 0.98 10.43 11.15
C ALA A 47 1.13 8.96 10.73
N MET A 48 1.93 8.20 11.48
CA MET A 48 2.10 6.77 11.24
C MET A 48 0.86 5.95 11.51
N ALA A 49 0.19 6.23 12.62
CA ALA A 49 -1.09 5.62 12.94
C ALA A 49 -2.14 5.95 11.86
N ALA A 50 -2.17 7.18 11.35
CA ALA A 50 -3.09 7.57 10.28
C ALA A 50 -2.84 6.77 9.00
N VAL A 51 -1.59 6.71 8.50
CA VAL A 51 -1.26 5.90 7.32
C VAL A 51 -1.54 4.42 7.56
N SER A 52 -1.19 3.87 8.72
CA SER A 52 -1.46 2.47 9.05
C SER A 52 -2.97 2.16 9.11
N ALA A 53 -3.78 3.09 9.62
CA ALA A 53 -5.24 2.93 9.74
C ALA A 53 -5.97 3.09 8.39
N MET A 54 -5.36 3.73 7.39
CA MET A 54 -5.95 3.83 6.06
C MET A 54 -6.08 2.45 5.42
N HIS A 55 -7.32 2.03 5.21
CA HIS A 55 -7.68 0.86 4.43
C HIS A 55 -8.12 1.33 3.03
N ILE A 56 -7.31 1.06 2.01
CA ILE A 56 -7.63 1.37 0.62
C ILE A 56 -7.61 0.06 -0.15
N TRP A 57 -8.77 -0.35 -0.63
CA TRP A 57 -8.92 -1.55 -1.42
C TRP A 57 -10.19 -1.45 -2.26
N GLY A 58 -10.03 -1.13 -3.54
CA GLY A 58 -11.17 -0.80 -4.37
C GLY A 58 -10.82 -0.39 -5.79
N ILE A 59 -11.77 0.33 -6.39
CA ILE A 59 -11.70 0.79 -7.78
C ILE A 59 -12.04 2.27 -7.81
N LEU A 60 -11.21 3.07 -8.46
CA LEU A 60 -11.59 4.40 -8.90
C LEU A 60 -12.30 4.29 -10.25
N ASN A 61 -13.51 4.84 -10.31
CA ASN A 61 -14.28 4.91 -11.55
C ASN A 61 -13.76 6.03 -12.48
N LYS A 62 -14.39 6.17 -13.65
CA LYS A 62 -14.01 7.15 -14.68
C LYS A 62 -14.11 8.61 -14.20
N ASP A 63 -14.98 8.87 -13.22
CA ASP A 63 -15.24 10.18 -12.65
C ASP A 63 -14.31 10.45 -11.46
N GLY A 64 -13.53 9.43 -11.05
CA GLY A 64 -12.59 9.47 -9.94
C GLY A 64 -13.23 9.16 -8.58
N GLU A 65 -14.46 8.66 -8.56
CA GLU A 65 -15.12 8.23 -7.34
C GLU A 65 -14.62 6.84 -6.95
N TYR A 66 -14.47 6.63 -5.65
CA TYR A 66 -13.97 5.38 -5.08
C TYR A 66 -15.10 4.46 -4.67
N ASP A 67 -15.04 3.23 -5.18
CA ASP A 67 -15.89 2.13 -4.77
C ASP A 67 -15.03 1.06 -4.08
N GLU A 68 -15.49 0.54 -2.94
CA GLU A 68 -14.85 -0.60 -2.30
C GLU A 68 -14.88 -1.83 -3.19
N PHE A 69 -13.81 -2.65 -3.11
CA PHE A 69 -13.65 -3.81 -4.00
C PHE A 69 -14.78 -4.82 -3.85
N ALA A 70 -15.39 -4.91 -2.67
CA ALA A 70 -16.54 -5.77 -2.36
C ALA A 70 -17.74 -5.56 -3.32
N ALA A 71 -17.87 -4.38 -3.94
CA ALA A 71 -18.93 -4.13 -4.92
C ALA A 71 -18.73 -4.90 -6.25
N TYR A 72 -17.51 -5.36 -6.53
CA TYR A 72 -17.12 -5.98 -7.81
C TYR A 72 -16.81 -7.47 -7.69
N ASP A 73 -16.65 -7.94 -6.47
CA ASP A 73 -16.38 -9.32 -6.12
C ASP A 73 -17.69 -10.12 -6.00
N THR A 74 -18.18 -10.62 -7.14
CA THR A 74 -19.55 -11.17 -7.26
C THR A 74 -19.66 -12.69 -7.25
N SER A 75 -18.61 -13.51 -7.03
CA SER A 75 -18.76 -14.97 -7.12
C SER A 75 -18.37 -15.81 -5.88
N ASN A 76 -19.41 -16.13 -5.10
CA ASN A 76 -19.89 -17.43 -4.59
C ASN A 76 -18.99 -18.69 -4.46
N LEU A 77 -17.67 -18.62 -4.58
CA LEU A 77 -16.82 -19.77 -4.30
C LEU A 77 -16.46 -19.79 -2.82
N ARG A 78 -16.97 -20.82 -2.12
CA ARG A 78 -16.61 -21.08 -0.73
C ARG A 78 -15.29 -21.86 -0.67
N ASN A 79 -14.34 -21.39 0.13
CA ASN A 79 -13.17 -22.17 0.51
C ASN A 79 -13.65 -23.53 1.07
N PRO A 80 -13.18 -24.67 0.52
CA PRO A 80 -13.71 -25.99 0.88
C PRO A 80 -13.36 -26.41 2.31
N ASP A 81 -12.28 -25.87 2.89
CA ASP A 81 -11.81 -26.20 4.23
C ASP A 81 -12.49 -25.34 5.31
N THR A 82 -12.88 -24.11 4.98
CA THR A 82 -13.41 -23.13 5.94
C THR A 82 -14.89 -22.75 5.70
N GLY A 83 -15.45 -23.11 4.55
CA GLY A 83 -16.83 -22.80 4.15
C GLY A 83 -17.12 -21.30 3.92
N ARG A 84 -16.12 -20.43 4.04
CA ARG A 84 -16.24 -18.97 3.82
C ARG A 84 -16.11 -18.65 2.34
N LEU A 85 -16.79 -17.59 1.87
CA LEU A 85 -16.53 -17.04 0.55
C LEU A 85 -15.02 -16.71 0.46
N ALA A 86 -14.38 -17.20 -0.59
CA ALA A 86 -12.99 -16.95 -0.92
C ALA A 86 -12.96 -16.03 -2.14
N PRO A 87 -13.06 -14.71 -1.93
CA PRO A 87 -13.03 -13.77 -3.02
C PRO A 87 -11.68 -13.84 -3.73
N GLN A 88 -11.66 -14.37 -4.96
CA GLN A 88 -10.40 -14.52 -5.69
C GLN A 88 -9.90 -13.20 -6.25
N GLY A 89 -10.76 -12.20 -6.43
CA GLY A 89 -10.35 -10.86 -6.86
C GLY A 89 -9.36 -10.21 -5.89
N ASP A 90 -9.49 -10.47 -4.59
CA ASP A 90 -8.51 -10.05 -3.57
C ASP A 90 -7.14 -10.68 -3.83
N MET A 91 -7.11 -12.00 -3.94
CA MET A 91 -5.89 -12.76 -4.21
C MET A 91 -5.23 -12.29 -5.52
N ILE A 92 -6.00 -12.09 -6.59
CA ILE A 92 -5.46 -11.61 -7.87
C ILE A 92 -4.88 -10.19 -7.73
N LEU A 93 -5.56 -9.29 -7.01
CA LEU A 93 -5.05 -7.94 -6.79
C LEU A 93 -3.78 -7.93 -5.94
N GLN A 94 -3.74 -8.75 -4.88
CA GLN A 94 -2.54 -8.99 -4.09
C GLN A 94 -1.38 -9.51 -4.94
N MET A 95 -1.64 -10.50 -5.81
CA MET A 95 -0.65 -11.03 -6.75
C MET A 95 -0.11 -9.96 -7.69
N LEU A 96 -0.97 -9.07 -8.22
CA LEU A 96 -0.54 -7.94 -9.06
C LEU A 96 0.36 -6.98 -8.27
N CYS A 97 0.01 -6.68 -7.01
CA CYS A 97 0.81 -5.82 -6.15
C CYS A 97 2.18 -6.44 -5.85
N ALA A 98 2.23 -7.74 -5.54
CA ALA A 98 3.48 -8.43 -5.26
C ALA A 98 4.38 -8.54 -6.49
N GLU A 99 3.83 -8.84 -7.66
CA GLU A 99 4.60 -8.79 -8.90
C GLU A 99 5.16 -7.39 -9.15
N ARG A 100 4.35 -6.35 -8.97
CA ARG A 100 4.83 -4.97 -9.17
C ARG A 100 5.89 -4.58 -8.13
N TYR A 101 5.74 -4.97 -6.88
CA TYR A 101 6.74 -4.72 -5.85
C TYR A 101 8.04 -5.49 -6.12
N ARG A 102 7.97 -6.74 -6.58
CA ARG A 102 9.14 -7.51 -7.02
C ARG A 102 9.90 -6.76 -8.12
N GLN A 103 9.20 -6.28 -9.14
CA GLN A 103 9.81 -5.49 -10.22
C GLN A 103 10.46 -4.21 -9.68
N TYR A 104 9.82 -3.51 -8.74
CA TYR A 104 10.41 -2.35 -8.08
C TYR A 104 11.70 -2.70 -7.32
N LEU A 105 11.74 -3.83 -6.61
CA LEU A 105 12.95 -4.29 -5.92
C LEU A 105 14.08 -4.63 -6.91
N GLU A 106 13.74 -5.22 -8.05
CA GLU A 106 14.70 -5.47 -9.14
C GLU A 106 15.25 -4.17 -9.73
N ASP A 107 14.39 -3.16 -9.92
CA ASP A 107 14.81 -1.82 -10.36
C ASP A 107 15.74 -1.16 -9.33
N CYS A 108 15.44 -1.27 -8.03
CA CYS A 108 16.30 -0.75 -6.95
C CYS A 108 17.66 -1.45 -6.90
N ASP A 109 17.69 -2.78 -7.01
CA ASP A 109 18.93 -3.55 -7.01
C ASP A 109 19.80 -3.19 -8.22
N ALA A 110 19.19 -3.01 -9.40
CA ALA A 110 19.92 -2.60 -10.60
C ALA A 110 20.57 -1.22 -10.48
N GLU A 111 19.93 -0.28 -9.78
CA GLU A 111 20.43 1.09 -9.58
C GLU A 111 21.26 1.23 -8.29
N GLN A 112 21.29 0.19 -7.45
CA GLN A 112 21.95 0.17 -6.12
C GLN A 112 21.45 1.29 -5.18
N GLU A 113 20.18 1.67 -5.31
CA GLU A 113 19.55 2.69 -4.49
C GLU A 113 18.03 2.50 -4.41
N ARG A 114 17.39 3.13 -3.40
CA ARG A 114 15.92 3.20 -3.36
C ARG A 114 15.44 4.18 -4.41
N LEU A 115 14.53 3.73 -5.26
CA LEU A 115 13.96 4.58 -6.32
C LEU A 115 12.77 5.38 -5.79
N ILE A 116 13.03 6.59 -5.33
CA ILE A 116 12.02 7.51 -4.81
C ILE A 116 11.96 8.79 -5.66
N ASP A 117 10.74 9.25 -5.98
CA ASP A 117 10.51 10.51 -6.70
C ASP A 117 9.78 11.51 -5.80
N PRO A 118 10.51 12.42 -5.12
CA PRO A 118 9.94 13.33 -4.14
C PRO A 118 9.26 14.57 -4.76
N ARG A 119 9.15 14.68 -6.09
CA ARG A 119 8.63 15.90 -6.74
C ARG A 119 7.20 16.27 -6.34
N HIS A 120 6.42 15.30 -5.87
CA HIS A 120 5.04 15.49 -5.38
C HIS A 120 4.93 15.66 -3.86
N ALA A 121 6.07 15.64 -3.14
CA ALA A 121 6.15 15.91 -1.71
C ALA A 121 7.39 16.76 -1.41
N PRO A 122 7.33 18.09 -1.60
CA PRO A 122 8.50 18.97 -1.42
C PRO A 122 9.09 18.95 -0.01
N SER A 123 8.30 18.55 1.00
CA SER A 123 8.77 18.41 2.38
C SER A 123 9.34 17.02 2.68
N TYR A 124 9.41 16.12 1.70
CA TYR A 124 9.99 14.79 1.85
C TYR A 124 11.52 14.85 1.95
N ASP A 125 12.05 14.30 3.03
CA ASP A 125 13.46 14.02 3.25
C ASP A 125 13.59 12.59 3.78
N GLU A 126 14.23 11.71 3.02
CA GLU A 126 14.44 10.31 3.40
C GLU A 126 15.30 10.18 4.66
N THR A 127 16.14 11.17 4.96
CA THR A 127 17.00 11.18 6.14
C THR A 127 16.32 11.69 7.40
N ASP A 128 15.15 12.33 7.25
CA ASP A 128 14.33 12.80 8.37
C ASP A 128 13.13 11.85 8.59
N PRO A 129 13.14 11.03 9.65
CA PRO A 129 12.03 10.14 9.98
C PRO A 129 10.67 10.84 9.99
N LEU A 130 10.62 12.11 10.42
CA LEU A 130 9.37 12.87 10.51
C LEU A 130 8.69 13.07 9.14
N THR A 131 9.48 13.04 8.06
CA THR A 131 9.00 13.29 6.70
C THR A 131 9.15 12.08 5.79
N ALA A 132 9.94 11.07 6.19
CA ALA A 132 10.14 9.82 5.45
C ALA A 132 8.91 8.89 5.52
N ASN A 133 8.12 8.95 6.59
CA ASN A 133 6.98 8.04 6.75
C ASN A 133 5.71 8.60 6.10
N ARG A 134 5.41 8.11 4.90
CA ARG A 134 4.30 8.60 4.07
C ARG A 134 3.56 7.45 3.39
N LEU A 135 2.37 7.77 2.87
CA LEU A 135 1.76 6.92 1.86
C LEU A 135 2.53 7.12 0.54
N TYR A 136 3.17 6.05 0.07
CA TYR A 136 3.87 6.00 -1.21
C TYR A 136 2.96 5.43 -2.29
N VAL A 137 2.96 5.99 -3.48
CA VAL A 137 2.24 5.43 -4.62
C VAL A 137 3.19 4.72 -5.55
N LEU A 138 2.85 3.47 -5.89
CA LEU A 138 3.54 2.67 -6.91
C LEU A 138 2.56 2.32 -8.03
N THR A 139 2.76 2.91 -9.20
CA THR A 139 1.93 2.60 -10.38
C THR A 139 2.58 1.51 -11.22
N TYR A 140 1.82 0.86 -12.09
CA TYR A 140 2.35 -0.22 -12.94
C TYR A 140 3.55 0.19 -13.80
N ARG A 141 3.48 1.40 -14.40
CA ARG A 141 4.45 1.85 -15.42
C ARG A 141 5.61 2.66 -14.85
N TYR A 142 5.47 3.16 -13.63
CA TYR A 142 6.46 4.04 -13.03
C TYR A 142 7.36 3.28 -12.08
N ARG A 143 8.68 3.40 -12.28
CA ARG A 143 9.69 2.67 -11.51
C ARG A 143 9.96 3.24 -10.12
N TYR A 144 9.54 4.48 -9.87
CA TYR A 144 9.79 5.17 -8.60
C TYR A 144 8.57 5.09 -7.69
N LEU A 145 8.82 4.96 -6.38
CA LEU A 145 7.84 5.26 -5.34
C LEU A 145 7.63 6.77 -5.26
N VAL A 146 6.37 7.20 -5.24
CA VAL A 146 6.03 8.62 -5.12
C VAL A 146 5.43 8.87 -3.74
N PRO A 147 6.17 9.49 -2.80
CA PRO A 147 5.59 9.92 -1.53
C PRO A 147 4.51 10.97 -1.77
N LEU A 148 3.40 10.85 -1.04
CA LEU A 148 2.35 11.86 -1.04
C LEU A 148 2.60 12.90 0.05
N GLU A 149 2.50 14.19 -0.30
CA GLU A 149 2.55 15.28 0.68
C GLU A 149 1.49 15.09 1.77
N ILE A 150 0.27 14.76 1.34
CA ILE A 150 -0.89 14.50 2.18
C ILE A 150 -1.41 13.10 1.82
N PRO A 151 -1.40 12.12 2.74
CA PRO A 151 -1.84 10.75 2.45
C PRO A 151 -3.26 10.66 1.86
N TYR A 152 -4.15 11.58 2.25
CA TYR A 152 -5.55 11.61 1.80
C TYR A 152 -5.73 12.09 0.34
N ASP A 153 -4.72 12.69 -0.28
CA ASP A 153 -4.79 13.21 -1.66
C ASP A 153 -4.52 12.15 -2.74
N TRP A 154 -4.39 10.88 -2.34
CA TRP A 154 -4.08 9.78 -3.25
C TRP A 154 -5.04 9.68 -4.44
N GLN A 155 -6.33 9.96 -4.27
CA GLN A 155 -7.30 9.93 -5.38
C GLN A 155 -7.00 11.01 -6.41
N ALA A 156 -6.72 12.24 -5.95
CA ALA A 156 -6.38 13.36 -6.82
C ALA A 156 -5.08 13.08 -7.59
N TYR A 157 -4.06 12.57 -6.88
CA TYR A 157 -2.79 12.17 -7.48
C TYR A 157 -2.98 11.10 -8.58
N LEU A 158 -3.75 10.04 -8.30
CA LEU A 158 -4.00 8.98 -9.28
C LEU A 158 -4.79 9.47 -10.48
N ARG A 159 -5.77 10.37 -10.27
CA ARG A 159 -6.53 10.98 -11.37
C ARG A 159 -5.60 11.79 -12.27
N GLU A 160 -4.73 12.61 -11.72
CA GLU A 160 -3.77 13.39 -12.50
C GLU A 160 -2.79 12.48 -13.27
N THR A 161 -2.18 11.53 -12.56
CA THR A 161 -1.09 10.69 -13.07
C THR A 161 -1.57 9.66 -14.10
N LEU A 162 -2.78 9.12 -13.91
CA LEU A 162 -3.29 8.02 -14.73
C LEU A 162 -4.40 8.42 -15.71
N ALA A 163 -4.84 9.69 -15.73
CA ALA A 163 -5.91 10.15 -16.64
C ALA A 163 -5.61 9.92 -18.12
N ARG A 164 -4.34 10.01 -18.52
CA ARG A 164 -3.92 9.89 -19.92
C ARG A 164 -3.56 8.47 -20.34
N GLN A 165 -3.59 7.52 -19.40
CA GLN A 165 -3.26 6.14 -19.71
C GLN A 165 -4.43 5.46 -20.41
N THR A 166 -4.14 4.83 -21.54
CA THR A 166 -5.14 4.22 -22.43
C THR A 166 -5.03 2.70 -22.52
N LYS A 167 -4.02 2.11 -21.87
CA LYS A 167 -3.76 0.67 -21.90
C LYS A 167 -4.05 0.03 -20.55
N CYS A 168 -4.57 -1.19 -20.57
CA CYS A 168 -4.70 -2.01 -19.37
C CYS A 168 -3.31 -2.32 -18.83
N ASP A 169 -3.13 -2.21 -17.53
CA ASP A 169 -1.93 -2.64 -16.82
C ASP A 169 -2.14 -4.04 -16.21
N VAL A 170 -3.39 -4.44 -15.99
CA VAL A 170 -3.77 -5.64 -15.22
C VAL A 170 -3.64 -6.93 -16.05
N HIS A 171 -3.98 -6.87 -17.35
CA HIS A 171 -3.79 -7.97 -18.30
C HIS A 171 -4.21 -9.38 -17.81
N LEU A 172 -5.35 -9.51 -17.12
CA LEU A 172 -5.80 -10.79 -16.52
C LEU A 172 -6.21 -11.86 -17.52
N LEU A 173 -6.61 -11.45 -18.72
CA LEU A 173 -7.08 -12.36 -19.76
C LEU A 173 -6.16 -12.28 -20.99
N HIS A 174 -5.88 -13.41 -21.63
CA HIS A 174 -5.02 -13.45 -22.83
C HIS A 174 -5.50 -12.45 -23.90
N ARG A 175 -6.81 -12.41 -24.15
CA ARG A 175 -7.43 -11.48 -25.12
C ARG A 175 -7.25 -10.00 -24.77
N CYS A 176 -6.95 -9.65 -23.52
CA CYS A 176 -6.64 -8.27 -23.13
C CYS A 176 -5.37 -7.76 -23.82
N TRP A 177 -4.42 -8.65 -24.15
CA TRP A 177 -3.23 -8.29 -24.92
C TRP A 177 -3.55 -7.99 -26.38
N ASP A 178 -4.54 -8.68 -26.94
CA ASP A 178 -4.98 -8.53 -28.33
C ASP A 178 -5.85 -7.28 -28.51
N HIS A 179 -6.67 -6.94 -27.50
CA HIS A 179 -7.54 -5.76 -27.50
C HIS A 179 -6.84 -4.49 -27.04
N GLN A 180 -5.75 -4.09 -27.72
CA GLN A 180 -4.99 -2.85 -27.45
C GLN A 180 -5.81 -1.55 -27.50
N ALA A 181 -7.10 -1.61 -27.88
CA ALA A 181 -7.99 -0.48 -28.07
C ALA A 181 -9.14 -0.37 -27.05
N THR A 182 -9.25 -1.26 -26.06
CA THR A 182 -10.33 -1.13 -25.06
C THR A 182 -9.99 0.00 -24.08
N PRO A 183 -10.79 1.07 -23.99
CA PRO A 183 -10.47 2.21 -23.15
C PRO A 183 -10.42 1.81 -21.67
N VAL A 184 -9.31 2.12 -21.01
CA VAL A 184 -9.15 1.93 -19.56
C VAL A 184 -9.66 3.14 -18.81
N VAL A 185 -10.86 3.00 -18.26
CA VAL A 185 -11.51 4.09 -17.52
C VAL A 185 -11.52 3.84 -16.02
N TYR A 186 -11.09 2.66 -15.57
CA TYR A 186 -11.06 2.28 -14.16
C TYR A 186 -9.60 2.16 -13.67
N THR A 187 -9.39 2.38 -12.38
CA THR A 187 -8.10 2.16 -11.72
C THR A 187 -8.33 1.25 -10.52
N LEU A 188 -7.72 0.07 -10.51
CA LEU A 188 -7.67 -0.78 -9.31
C LEU A 188 -6.68 -0.17 -8.34
N VAL A 189 -7.05 -0.12 -7.07
CA VAL A 189 -6.21 0.41 -6.00
C VAL A 189 -6.15 -0.56 -4.83
N TYR A 190 -4.96 -0.73 -4.27
CA TYR A 190 -4.72 -1.59 -3.12
C TYR A 190 -3.59 -1.01 -2.28
N LYS A 191 -3.83 -0.79 -0.99
CA LYS A 191 -2.80 -0.35 -0.06
C LYS A 191 -2.29 -1.52 0.76
N ARG A 192 -0.96 -1.65 0.80
CA ARG A 192 -0.26 -2.61 1.65
C ARG A 192 0.83 -1.89 2.43
N GLY A 193 0.75 -1.94 3.76
CA GLY A 193 1.62 -1.13 4.61
C GLY A 193 1.52 0.35 4.23
N GLU A 194 2.64 0.92 3.81
CA GLU A 194 2.79 2.32 3.38
C GLU A 194 2.68 2.51 1.86
N ILE A 195 2.50 1.44 1.08
CA ILE A 195 2.49 1.52 -0.38
C ILE A 195 1.06 1.35 -0.91
N LEU A 196 0.58 2.34 -1.65
CA LEU A 196 -0.61 2.28 -2.48
C LEU A 196 -0.22 1.87 -3.90
N TYR A 197 -0.69 0.70 -4.31
CA TYR A 197 -0.57 0.20 -5.67
C TYR A 197 -1.75 0.68 -6.51
N ALA A 198 -1.47 1.07 -7.76
CA ALA A 198 -2.52 1.49 -8.68
C ALA A 198 -2.29 0.93 -10.09
N PHE A 199 -3.34 0.35 -10.67
CA PHE A 199 -3.32 -0.29 -11.99
C PHE A 199 -4.51 0.16 -12.83
N LYS A 200 -4.27 0.62 -14.07
CA LYS A 200 -5.37 0.88 -14.99
C LYS A 200 -5.97 -0.43 -15.48
N THR A 201 -7.29 -0.55 -15.39
CA THR A 201 -8.00 -1.77 -15.78
C THR A 201 -9.04 -1.49 -16.87
N CYS A 202 -9.15 -2.42 -17.82
CA CYS A 202 -10.21 -2.41 -18.83
C CYS A 202 -11.46 -3.12 -18.28
N ASN A 203 -12.60 -2.91 -18.95
CA ASN A 203 -13.87 -3.55 -18.54
C ASN A 203 -13.75 -5.07 -18.46
N GLU A 204 -13.07 -5.70 -19.41
CA GLU A 204 -12.95 -7.16 -19.43
C GLU A 204 -12.12 -7.70 -18.27
N CYS A 205 -11.00 -7.06 -17.93
CA CYS A 205 -10.19 -7.46 -16.78
C CYS A 205 -10.91 -7.17 -15.48
N ARG A 206 -11.62 -6.03 -15.39
CA ARG A 206 -12.48 -5.72 -14.25
C ARG A 206 -13.55 -6.79 -14.05
N ASP A 207 -14.26 -7.15 -15.12
CA ASP A 207 -15.30 -8.18 -15.06
C ASP A 207 -14.69 -9.55 -14.74
N ALA A 208 -13.47 -9.82 -15.25
CA ALA A 208 -12.71 -11.03 -14.94
C ALA A 208 -12.42 -11.18 -13.45
N LEU A 209 -12.14 -10.10 -12.70
CA LEU A 209 -11.88 -10.17 -11.25
C LEU A 209 -12.99 -10.89 -10.48
N SER A 210 -14.22 -10.85 -11.00
CA SER A 210 -15.36 -11.50 -10.37
C SER A 210 -15.42 -13.02 -10.57
N TRP A 211 -14.66 -13.63 -11.49
CA TRP A 211 -14.79 -15.06 -11.81
C TRP A 211 -13.49 -15.77 -12.18
N ILE A 212 -12.45 -15.04 -12.60
CA ILE A 212 -11.18 -15.62 -13.02
C ILE A 212 -10.44 -16.18 -11.81
N SER A 213 -9.90 -17.38 -11.96
CA SER A 213 -9.07 -18.01 -10.94
C SER A 213 -7.65 -18.23 -11.42
N TYR A 214 -6.71 -18.24 -10.47
CA TYR A 214 -5.34 -18.64 -10.77
C TYR A 214 -5.32 -20.07 -11.33
N GLY A 215 -4.68 -20.26 -12.49
CA GLY A 215 -4.65 -21.53 -13.22
C GLY A 215 -5.85 -21.77 -14.16
N HIS A 216 -6.81 -20.85 -14.24
CA HIS A 216 -7.86 -20.92 -15.25
C HIS A 216 -7.24 -20.83 -16.67
N PRO A 217 -7.69 -21.58 -17.69
CA PRO A 217 -7.07 -21.58 -19.03
C PRO A 217 -7.05 -20.22 -19.74
N ALA A 218 -7.92 -19.30 -19.32
CA ALA A 218 -7.98 -17.93 -19.85
C ALA A 218 -7.13 -16.92 -19.04
N TYR A 219 -6.57 -17.34 -17.91
CA TYR A 219 -5.81 -16.48 -17.00
C TYR A 219 -4.43 -16.18 -17.58
N SER A 220 -4.09 -14.89 -17.65
CA SER A 220 -2.78 -14.40 -18.12
C SER A 220 -2.13 -13.40 -17.17
N GLY A 221 -2.61 -13.33 -15.92
CA GLY A 221 -2.05 -12.46 -14.89
C GLY A 221 -0.74 -13.02 -14.31
N PRO A 222 -0.32 -12.49 -13.14
CA PRO A 222 0.90 -12.92 -12.47
C PRO A 222 1.02 -14.44 -12.32
N VAL A 223 2.17 -15.00 -12.71
CA VAL A 223 2.41 -16.44 -12.70
C VAL A 223 2.81 -16.98 -11.33
N ASP A 224 3.37 -16.13 -10.47
CA ASP A 224 3.77 -16.55 -9.13
C ASP A 224 2.61 -16.32 -8.18
N LYS A 225 2.00 -17.43 -7.73
CA LYS A 225 0.98 -17.35 -6.69
C LYS A 225 1.59 -16.78 -5.43
N TRP A 226 1.19 -15.55 -5.12
CA TRP A 226 1.57 -14.86 -3.90
C TRP A 226 0.30 -14.55 -3.11
N ILE A 227 0.29 -14.94 -1.85
CA ILE A 227 -0.77 -14.64 -0.89
C ILE A 227 -0.13 -13.75 0.17
N ASP A 228 -0.75 -12.61 0.47
CA ASP A 228 -0.24 -11.72 1.50
C ASP A 228 -0.37 -12.38 2.87
N GLU A 229 0.77 -12.77 3.47
CA GLU A 229 0.83 -13.25 4.86
C GLU A 229 0.97 -12.08 5.86
N GLY A 230 0.90 -10.83 5.40
CA GLY A 230 1.05 -9.62 6.22
C GLY A 230 2.50 -9.21 6.47
N ASN A 231 3.48 -9.94 5.94
CA ASN A 231 4.90 -9.65 6.09
C ASN A 231 5.45 -8.99 4.82
N ASN A 232 5.84 -7.72 4.91
CA ASN A 232 6.66 -7.11 3.88
C ASN A 232 8.02 -7.81 3.88
N ARG A 233 8.54 -8.18 2.70
CA ARG A 233 9.98 -8.45 2.59
C ARG A 233 10.68 -7.13 2.90
N GLU A 234 11.65 -7.18 3.80
CA GLU A 234 12.51 -6.03 4.08
C GLU A 234 13.05 -5.51 2.74
N ALA A 235 12.85 -4.22 2.50
CA ALA A 235 13.57 -3.57 1.41
C ALA A 235 15.07 -3.69 1.71
N PRO A 236 15.95 -3.74 0.70
CA PRO A 236 17.38 -3.73 0.93
C PRO A 236 17.75 -2.59 1.87
N GLU A 237 18.38 -2.90 3.00
CA GLU A 237 19.05 -1.91 3.83
C GLU A 237 20.29 -1.40 3.08
N LEU A 238 20.55 -0.10 3.15
CA LEU A 238 21.82 0.50 2.73
C LEU A 238 22.89 0.29 3.81
#